data_AF-A0AA97AX96-F1
#
_entry.id   AF-A0AA97AX96-F1
#
_cell.length_a   1.000
_cell.length_b   1.000
_cell.length_c   1.000
_cell.angle_alpha   90.00
_cell.angle_beta   90.00
_cell.angle_gamma   90.00
#
_symmetry.space_group_name_H-M   'P 1'
#
loop_
_entity.id
_entity.type
_entity.pdbx_description
1 polymer ?
#
loop_
_entity_poly.entity_id
_entity_poly.type
_entity_poly.pdbx_seq_one_letter_code
_entity_poly.pdbx_strand_id
1 'polypeptide(L)'
;MENLFRLWKTCVLVGVIWLFVSTSAFASVHTYSDQNSVLYRSLSRLQDDSNRAWQVVFYKRFPLGQPNSVHLRLVGFPGAVMIDHPRSLELEANRSLLSIEDVTSKDFPIAHVGEYDFKPILNQLDTDTKLTLILPLKSGEARLKVPQDTALEWWRVASWQPEQ
;
A
#
# COMPACT_ATOMS: atom_id res chain seq x y z
N MET A 1 -19.55 50.64 15.99
CA MET A 1 -18.77 50.10 14.85
C MET A 1 -17.55 49.27 15.29
N GLU A 2 -16.90 49.60 16.40
CA GLU A 2 -15.70 48.89 16.91
C GLU A 2 -15.93 47.40 17.26
N ASN A 3 -17.09 47.08 17.83
CA ASN A 3 -17.46 45.70 18.17
C ASN A 3 -17.65 44.80 16.94
N LEU A 4 -18.14 45.36 15.83
CA LEU A 4 -18.32 44.63 14.57
C LEU A 4 -16.96 44.26 13.95
N PHE A 5 -16.00 45.17 14.04
CA PHE A 5 -14.64 44.95 13.54
C PHE A 5 -13.85 43.96 14.40
N ARG A 6 -14.10 43.94 15.73
CA ARG A 6 -13.56 42.91 16.64
C ARG A 6 -14.12 41.53 16.32
N LEU A 7 -15.44 41.41 16.12
CA LEU A 7 -16.11 40.16 15.79
C LEU A 7 -15.60 39.56 14.47
N TRP A 8 -15.42 40.39 13.45
CA TRP A 8 -14.89 39.94 12.17
C TRP A 8 -13.45 39.39 12.28
N LYS A 9 -12.57 40.08 13.02
CA LYS A 9 -11.19 39.61 13.26
C LYS A 9 -11.16 38.28 14.00
N THR A 10 -12.02 38.10 15.00
CA THR A 10 -12.12 36.81 15.70
C THR A 10 -12.60 35.69 14.79
N CYS A 11 -13.58 35.93 13.90
CA CYS A 11 -14.04 34.91 12.94
C CYS A 11 -12.95 34.53 11.94
N VAL A 12 -12.18 35.50 11.43
CA VAL A 12 -11.05 35.23 10.53
C VAL A 12 -9.96 34.42 11.24
N LEU A 13 -9.62 34.78 12.48
CA LEU A 13 -8.61 34.06 13.25
C LEU A 13 -9.01 32.59 13.51
N VAL A 14 -10.27 32.36 13.89
CA VAL A 14 -10.80 30.99 14.09
C VAL A 14 -10.81 30.20 12.79
N GLY A 15 -11.20 30.82 11.67
CA GLY A 15 -11.18 30.17 10.35
C GLY A 15 -9.77 29.77 9.91
N VAL A 16 -8.76 30.60 10.21
CA VAL A 16 -7.35 30.29 9.92
C VAL A 16 -6.83 29.15 10.79
N ILE A 17 -7.18 29.11 12.08
CA ILE A 17 -6.79 28.01 12.99
C ILE A 17 -7.36 26.67 12.51
N TRP A 18 -8.59 26.64 12.00
CA TRP A 18 -9.22 25.43 11.46
C TRP A 18 -8.53 24.89 10.19
N LEU A 19 -7.92 25.75 9.37
CA LEU A 19 -7.18 25.33 8.19
C LEU A 19 -5.84 24.64 8.52
N PHE A 20 -5.29 24.89 9.72
CA PHE A 20 -4.03 24.27 10.16
C PHE A 20 -4.21 22.98 10.95
N VAL A 21 -5.45 22.56 11.24
CA VAL A 21 -5.73 21.23 11.81
C VAL A 21 -5.64 20.20 10.69
N SER A 22 -4.42 19.90 10.27
CA SER A 22 -4.14 18.77 9.38
C SER A 22 -4.33 17.50 10.19
N THR A 23 -5.35 16.71 9.88
CA THR A 23 -5.50 15.37 10.43
C THR A 23 -4.39 14.50 9.88
N SER A 24 -3.40 14.16 10.71
CA SER A 24 -2.44 13.11 10.38
C SER A 24 -3.23 11.84 10.07
N ALA A 25 -3.14 11.35 8.83
CA ALA A 25 -3.71 10.07 8.45
C ALA A 25 -2.83 8.98 9.04
N PHE A 26 -3.19 8.47 10.23
CA PHE A 26 -2.57 7.28 10.78
C PHE A 26 -3.04 6.07 9.97
N ALA A 27 -2.12 5.47 9.21
CA ALA A 27 -2.37 4.18 8.58
C ALA A 27 -2.26 3.05 9.62
N SER A 28 -3.11 2.04 9.46
CA SER A 28 -3.43 1.06 10.50
C SER A 28 -2.69 -0.25 10.26
N VAL A 29 -1.65 -0.50 11.04
CA VAL A 29 -0.90 -1.76 11.04
C VAL A 29 -1.55 -2.73 12.02
N HIS A 30 -1.80 -3.96 11.59
CA HIS A 30 -2.50 -4.96 12.39
C HIS A 30 -1.74 -6.29 12.47
N THR A 31 -1.69 -6.86 13.67
CA THR A 31 -1.19 -8.22 13.93
C THR A 31 -2.38 -9.16 14.10
N TYR A 32 -2.40 -10.27 13.35
CA TYR A 32 -3.37 -11.35 13.53
C TYR A 32 -2.63 -12.65 13.79
N SER A 33 -2.96 -13.36 14.87
CA SER A 33 -2.60 -14.76 15.03
C SER A 33 -3.79 -15.62 14.62
N ASP A 34 -3.61 -16.46 13.60
CA ASP A 34 -4.45 -17.62 13.38
C ASP A 34 -3.79 -18.84 14.06
N GLN A 35 -4.54 -19.94 14.26
CA GLN A 35 -4.04 -21.16 14.91
C GLN A 35 -2.73 -21.67 14.29
N ASN A 36 -2.48 -21.38 13.01
CA ASN A 36 -1.34 -21.91 12.24
C ASN A 36 -0.39 -20.85 11.66
N SER A 37 -0.64 -19.54 11.87
CA SER A 37 0.28 -18.50 11.38
C SER A 37 0.13 -17.16 12.07
N VAL A 38 1.25 -16.45 12.24
CA VAL A 38 1.25 -15.02 12.60
C VAL A 38 1.33 -14.17 11.34
N LEU A 39 0.45 -13.17 11.24
CA LEU A 39 0.34 -12.26 10.11
C LEU A 39 0.50 -10.81 10.61
N TYR A 40 1.44 -10.09 10.03
CA TYR A 40 1.65 -8.66 10.27
C TYR A 40 1.48 -7.90 8.95
N ARG A 41 0.60 -6.89 8.92
CA ARG A 41 0.22 -6.22 7.66
C ARG A 41 0.09 -4.70 7.76
N SER A 42 0.43 -4.02 6.67
CA SER A 42 0.03 -2.64 6.36
C SER A 42 -1.11 -2.67 5.35
N LEU A 43 -2.09 -1.79 5.56
CA LEU A 43 -3.23 -1.60 4.67
C LEU A 43 -3.28 -0.14 4.22
N SER A 44 -3.21 0.09 2.91
CA SER A 44 -3.26 1.43 2.33
C SER A 44 -4.19 1.49 1.12
N ARG A 45 -4.58 2.71 0.75
CA ARG A 45 -5.34 3.00 -0.46
C ARG A 45 -4.45 3.84 -1.39
N LEU A 46 -4.24 3.36 -2.60
CA LEU A 46 -3.54 4.08 -3.66
C LEU A 46 -4.51 4.44 -4.78
N GLN A 47 -4.06 5.33 -5.67
CA GLN A 47 -4.72 5.61 -6.94
C GLN A 47 -3.73 5.34 -8.07
N ASP A 48 -4.23 4.79 -9.17
CA ASP A 48 -3.43 4.70 -10.40
C ASP A 48 -3.47 5.99 -11.22
N ASP A 49 -2.67 6.02 -12.29
CA ASP A 49 -2.65 7.09 -13.29
C ASP A 49 -4.00 7.39 -13.98
N SER A 50 -4.94 6.45 -13.90
CA SER A 50 -6.32 6.59 -14.39
C SER A 50 -7.32 6.98 -13.28
N ASN A 51 -6.83 7.41 -12.10
CA ASN A 51 -7.61 7.75 -10.91
C ASN A 51 -8.49 6.62 -10.35
N ARG A 52 -8.21 5.36 -10.70
CA ARG A 52 -8.92 4.21 -10.11
C ARG A 52 -8.31 3.92 -8.75
N ALA A 53 -9.17 3.64 -7.78
CA ALA A 53 -8.75 3.33 -6.43
C ALA A 53 -8.31 1.87 -6.32
N TRP A 54 -7.21 1.67 -5.59
CA TRP A 54 -6.63 0.37 -5.31
C TRP A 54 -6.46 0.20 -3.80
N GLN A 55 -6.92 -0.92 -3.27
CA GLN A 55 -6.57 -1.36 -1.93
C GLN A 55 -5.27 -2.16 -2.01
N VAL A 56 -4.30 -1.78 -1.20
CA VAL A 56 -2.97 -2.37 -1.18
C VAL A 56 -2.71 -2.95 0.19
N VAL A 57 -2.48 -4.27 0.22
CA VAL A 57 -2.19 -5.03 1.44
C VAL A 57 -0.77 -5.55 1.35
N PHE A 58 0.14 -4.97 2.11
CA PHE A 58 1.50 -5.45 2.23
C PHE A 58 1.63 -6.23 3.53
N TYR A 59 2.07 -7.48 3.47
CA TYR A 59 2.04 -8.32 4.66
C TYR A 59 3.17 -9.32 4.72
N LYS A 60 3.58 -9.63 5.95
CA LYS A 60 4.55 -10.67 6.29
C LYS A 60 3.84 -11.78 7.07
N ARG A 61 4.05 -13.03 6.65
CA ARG A 61 3.41 -14.20 7.24
C ARG A 61 4.44 -15.17 7.78
N PHE A 62 4.16 -15.77 8.93
CA PHE A 62 4.97 -16.80 9.59
C PHE A 62 4.11 -18.06 9.77
N PRO A 63 4.05 -18.94 8.76
CA PRO A 63 3.34 -20.21 8.89
C PRO A 63 4.13 -21.19 9.77
N LEU A 64 3.43 -22.00 10.55
CA LEU A 64 4.05 -23.02 11.38
C LEU A 64 4.83 -24.04 10.52
N GLY A 65 6.11 -24.25 10.83
CA GLY A 65 6.95 -25.24 10.14
C GLY A 65 7.34 -24.88 8.70
N GLN A 66 7.07 -23.64 8.25
CA GLN A 66 7.43 -23.17 6.90
C GLN A 66 8.21 -21.86 6.97
N PRO A 67 9.02 -21.53 5.94
CA PRO A 67 9.66 -20.23 5.83
C PRO A 67 8.62 -19.10 5.83
N ASN A 68 8.99 -17.96 6.40
CA ASN A 68 8.15 -16.76 6.30
C ASN A 68 8.03 -16.28 4.86
N SER A 69 6.96 -15.55 4.55
CA SER A 69 6.75 -14.91 3.25
C SER A 69 6.45 -13.43 3.41
N VAL A 70 6.71 -12.65 2.36
CA VAL A 70 6.34 -11.23 2.28
C VAL A 70 5.65 -11.00 0.95
N HIS A 71 4.39 -10.62 1.01
CA HIS A 71 3.55 -10.49 -0.18
C HIS A 71 2.92 -9.12 -0.26
N LEU A 72 2.72 -8.68 -1.50
CA LEU A 72 1.95 -7.49 -1.85
C LEU A 72 0.68 -7.94 -2.56
N ARG A 73 -0.48 -7.67 -1.96
CA ARG A 73 -1.78 -7.90 -2.60
C ARG A 73 -2.37 -6.58 -3.06
N LEU A 74 -2.77 -6.53 -4.32
CA LEU A 74 -3.42 -5.41 -4.99
C LEU A 74 -4.87 -5.80 -5.30
N VAL A 75 -5.81 -5.00 -4.82
CA VAL A 75 -7.25 -5.21 -5.05
C VAL A 75 -7.81 -3.96 -5.71
N GLY A 76 -8.19 -4.09 -6.97
CA GLY A 76 -8.88 -3.03 -7.69
C GLY A 76 -10.40 -3.16 -7.60
N PHE A 77 -11.11 -2.13 -8.04
CA PHE A 77 -12.57 -2.13 -8.01
C PHE A 77 -13.15 -3.21 -8.96
N PRO A 78 -14.04 -4.10 -8.48
CA PRO A 78 -14.65 -5.15 -9.31
C PRO A 78 -15.33 -4.58 -10.56
N GLY A 79 -15.05 -5.17 -11.72
CA GLY A 79 -15.63 -4.75 -13.00
C GLY A 79 -14.99 -3.51 -13.64
N ALA A 80 -14.20 -2.72 -12.89
CA ALA A 80 -13.46 -1.58 -13.44
C ALA A 80 -12.03 -1.94 -13.88
N VAL A 81 -11.45 -2.99 -13.29
CA VAL A 81 -10.12 -3.48 -13.65
C VAL A 81 -10.13 -5.00 -13.78
N MET A 82 -9.27 -5.49 -14.68
CA MET A 82 -8.97 -6.91 -14.85
C MET A 82 -7.46 -7.04 -14.96
N ILE A 83 -6.84 -7.65 -13.96
CA ILE A 83 -5.41 -7.90 -13.90
C ILE A 83 -5.06 -9.03 -14.90
N ASP A 84 -3.95 -8.87 -15.61
CA ASP A 84 -3.50 -9.82 -16.61
C ASP A 84 -2.73 -10.99 -15.98
N HIS A 85 -3.45 -11.95 -15.41
CA HIS A 85 -2.85 -13.14 -14.83
C HIS A 85 -2.55 -14.24 -15.88
N PRO A 86 -1.46 -15.02 -15.69
CA PRO A 86 -0.34 -14.76 -14.79
C PRO A 86 0.66 -13.79 -15.45
N ARG A 87 0.96 -12.66 -14.80
CA ARG A 87 2.05 -11.77 -15.25
C ARG A 87 2.65 -11.04 -14.05
N SER A 88 3.98 -10.98 -14.04
CA SER A 88 4.76 -10.28 -13.03
C SER A 88 4.33 -8.81 -12.88
N LEU A 89 4.35 -8.34 -11.66
CA LEU A 89 4.29 -6.93 -11.33
C LEU A 89 5.69 -6.33 -11.53
N GLU A 90 5.79 -5.20 -12.20
CA GLU A 90 7.05 -4.47 -12.23
C GLU A 90 7.07 -3.40 -11.14
N LEU A 91 8.25 -3.19 -10.56
CA LEU A 91 8.51 -2.16 -9.56
C LEU A 91 9.62 -1.26 -10.09
N GLU A 92 9.25 -0.02 -10.36
CA GLU A 92 10.21 1.05 -10.59
C GLU A 92 10.67 1.59 -9.23
N ALA A 93 11.95 1.41 -8.94
CA ALA A 93 12.64 1.79 -7.72
C ALA A 93 13.80 2.73 -8.07
N ASN A 94 13.57 4.04 -7.97
CA ASN A 94 14.49 5.09 -8.41
C ASN A 94 14.94 4.95 -9.89
N ARG A 95 16.01 4.19 -10.17
CA ARG A 95 16.56 3.94 -11.52
C ARG A 95 16.58 2.46 -11.90
N SER A 96 16.06 1.61 -11.02
CA SER A 96 15.99 0.17 -11.22
C SER A 96 14.55 -0.23 -11.55
N LEU A 97 14.41 -1.19 -12.45
CA LEU A 97 13.14 -1.85 -12.73
C LEU A 97 13.27 -3.31 -12.28
N LEU A 98 12.46 -3.70 -11.29
CA LEU A 98 12.48 -5.02 -10.68
C LEU A 98 11.21 -5.77 -11.03
N SER A 99 11.33 -7.05 -11.39
CA SER A 99 10.18 -7.91 -11.65
C SER A 99 9.82 -8.70 -10.41
N ILE A 100 8.53 -8.72 -10.06
CA ILE A 100 7.96 -9.38 -8.88
C ILE A 100 7.02 -10.48 -9.35
N GLU A 101 7.25 -11.71 -8.89
CA GLU A 101 6.48 -12.88 -9.31
C GLU A 101 5.00 -12.79 -8.88
N ASP A 102 4.10 -13.15 -9.80
CA ASP A 102 2.67 -13.31 -9.53
C ASP A 102 2.41 -14.67 -8.87
N VAL A 103 2.02 -14.63 -7.60
CA VAL A 103 1.71 -15.79 -6.76
C VAL A 103 0.21 -15.87 -6.44
N THR A 104 -0.62 -15.18 -7.24
CA THR A 104 -2.09 -15.21 -7.10
C THR A 104 -2.60 -16.66 -7.16
N SER A 105 -3.50 -17.01 -6.23
CA SER A 105 -4.06 -18.36 -6.14
C SER A 105 -4.72 -18.77 -7.46
N LYS A 106 -4.32 -19.93 -7.98
CA LYS A 106 -4.89 -20.54 -9.19
C LYS A 106 -6.21 -21.25 -8.93
N ASP A 107 -6.48 -21.59 -7.67
CA ASP A 107 -7.68 -22.34 -7.27
C ASP A 107 -8.93 -21.46 -7.32
N PHE A 108 -8.76 -20.16 -7.02
CA PHE A 108 -9.84 -19.18 -7.02
C PHE A 108 -9.38 -17.86 -7.66
N PRO A 109 -9.26 -17.82 -9.00
CA PRO A 109 -8.80 -16.62 -9.69
C PRO A 109 -9.85 -15.51 -9.58
N ILE A 110 -9.50 -14.41 -8.91
CA ILE A 110 -10.34 -13.22 -8.82
C ILE A 110 -9.72 -12.16 -9.74
N ALA A 111 -10.42 -11.82 -10.83
CA ALA A 111 -9.85 -11.00 -11.91
C ALA A 111 -9.33 -9.61 -11.50
N HIS A 112 -9.79 -9.05 -10.38
CA HIS A 112 -9.40 -7.73 -9.89
C HIS A 112 -8.47 -7.81 -8.65
N VAL A 113 -7.95 -9.00 -8.34
CA VAL A 113 -7.04 -9.24 -7.21
C VAL A 113 -5.78 -9.90 -7.72
N GLY A 114 -4.64 -9.26 -7.47
CA GLY A 114 -3.33 -9.82 -7.73
C GLY A 114 -2.51 -9.90 -6.45
N GLU A 115 -1.67 -10.92 -6.36
CA GLU A 115 -0.78 -11.15 -5.23
C GLU A 115 0.62 -11.48 -5.71
N TYR A 116 1.62 -10.82 -5.12
CA TYR A 116 2.98 -10.81 -5.64
C TYR A 116 4.00 -11.12 -4.54
N ASP A 117 5.00 -11.95 -4.85
CA ASP A 117 6.07 -12.29 -3.90
C ASP A 117 7.12 -11.18 -3.84
N PHE A 118 6.98 -10.32 -2.83
CA PHE A 118 7.85 -9.17 -2.64
C PHE A 118 9.16 -9.52 -1.92
N LYS A 119 9.24 -10.70 -1.28
CA LYS A 119 10.38 -11.09 -0.44
C LYS A 119 11.73 -11.04 -1.17
N PRO A 120 11.89 -11.53 -2.42
CA PRO A 120 13.19 -11.59 -3.09
C PRO A 120 13.80 -10.22 -3.39
N ILE A 121 12.97 -9.18 -3.55
CA ILE A 121 13.42 -7.84 -3.93
C ILE A 121 13.70 -6.91 -2.75
N LEU A 122 13.29 -7.28 -1.52
CA LEU A 122 13.42 -6.43 -0.34
C LEU A 122 14.87 -5.97 -0.09
N ASN A 123 15.84 -6.85 -0.32
CA ASN A 123 17.26 -6.54 -0.10
C ASN A 123 17.86 -5.60 -1.16
N GLN A 124 17.09 -5.27 -2.20
CA GLN A 124 17.49 -4.37 -3.28
C GLN A 124 16.87 -2.96 -3.13
N LEU A 125 16.09 -2.73 -2.06
CA LEU A 125 15.33 -1.50 -1.84
C LEU A 125 15.78 -0.79 -0.57
N ASP A 126 16.21 0.46 -0.72
CA ASP A 126 16.48 1.36 0.41
C ASP A 126 15.19 2.03 0.90
N THR A 127 15.14 2.41 2.18
CA THR A 127 13.94 3.00 2.81
C THR A 127 13.51 4.37 2.26
N ASP A 128 14.38 5.06 1.54
CA ASP A 128 14.13 6.36 0.90
C ASP A 128 13.83 6.22 -0.61
N THR A 129 13.73 4.98 -1.11
CA THR A 129 13.46 4.70 -2.52
C THR A 129 12.05 5.13 -2.90
N LYS A 130 11.93 5.92 -3.97
CA LYS A 130 10.63 6.21 -4.57
C LYS A 130 10.17 4.98 -5.35
N LEU A 131 9.01 4.45 -4.98
CA LEU A 131 8.44 3.25 -5.55
C LEU A 131 7.24 3.58 -6.45
N THR A 132 7.25 3.04 -7.67
CA THR A 132 6.06 2.99 -8.54
C THR A 132 5.79 1.54 -8.92
N LEU A 133 4.59 1.08 -8.59
CA LEU A 133 4.10 -0.23 -9.03
C LEU A 133 3.55 -0.10 -10.45
N ILE A 134 3.96 -0.98 -11.35
CA ILE A 134 3.46 -1.04 -12.73
C ILE A 134 2.75 -2.39 -12.88
N LEU A 135 1.43 -2.33 -12.79
CA LEU A 135 0.57 -3.49 -12.74
C LEU A 135 0.02 -3.82 -14.13
N PRO A 136 0.25 -5.03 -14.66
CA PRO A 136 -0.32 -5.41 -15.94
C PRO A 136 -1.82 -5.68 -15.84
N LEU A 137 -2.59 -5.03 -16.71
CA LEU A 137 -4.03 -5.21 -16.86
C LEU A 137 -4.34 -5.78 -18.25
N LYS A 138 -5.49 -6.44 -18.40
CA LYS A 138 -5.96 -6.90 -19.72
C LYS A 138 -6.15 -5.75 -20.72
N SER A 139 -6.36 -4.52 -20.22
CA SER A 139 -6.54 -3.30 -21.01
C SER A 139 -5.28 -2.44 -21.18
N GLY A 140 -4.12 -2.88 -20.66
CA GLY A 140 -2.88 -2.10 -20.67
C GLY A 140 -2.12 -2.25 -19.35
N GLU A 141 -1.70 -1.14 -18.77
CA GLU A 141 -1.00 -1.13 -17.48
C GLU A 141 -1.63 -0.08 -16.56
N ALA A 142 -1.49 -0.27 -15.25
CA ALA A 142 -1.79 0.74 -14.24
C ALA A 142 -0.53 1.08 -13.47
N ARG A 143 -0.23 2.39 -13.35
CA ARG A 143 0.92 2.87 -12.57
C ARG A 143 0.45 3.43 -11.23
N LEU A 144 0.89 2.84 -10.13
CA LEU A 144 0.56 3.27 -8.78
C LEU A 144 1.80 3.82 -8.10
N LYS A 145 1.83 5.13 -7.85
CA LYS A 145 2.89 5.74 -7.04
C LYS A 145 2.66 5.37 -5.58
N VAL A 146 3.68 4.86 -4.92
CA VAL A 146 3.63 4.54 -3.49
C VAL A 146 4.11 5.77 -2.71
N PRO A 147 3.26 6.40 -1.88
CA PRO A 147 3.69 7.49 -1.00
C PRO A 147 4.78 7.02 -0.04
N GLN A 148 5.67 7.95 0.35
CA GLN A 148 6.79 7.63 1.23
C GLN A 148 6.32 7.02 2.56
N ASP A 149 5.25 7.55 3.15
CA ASP A 149 4.71 7.03 4.42
C ASP A 149 4.23 5.58 4.28
N THR A 150 3.53 5.25 3.19
CA THR A 150 3.10 3.87 2.89
C THR A 150 4.30 2.94 2.75
N ALA A 151 5.33 3.41 2.05
CA ALA A 151 6.52 2.61 1.84
C ALA A 151 7.25 2.39 3.20
N LEU A 152 7.40 3.42 4.05
CA LEU A 152 7.91 3.31 5.44
C LEU A 152 7.19 2.25 6.26
N GLU A 153 5.88 2.10 6.09
CA GLU A 153 5.15 1.00 6.73
C GLU A 153 5.52 -0.37 6.17
N TRP A 154 5.74 -0.50 4.86
CA TRP A 154 6.16 -1.77 4.27
C TRP A 154 7.51 -2.21 4.81
N TRP A 155 8.47 -1.29 5.00
CA TRP A 155 9.74 -1.62 5.66
C TRP A 155 9.54 -2.05 7.11
N ARG A 156 8.65 -1.38 7.87
CA ARG A 156 8.29 -1.81 9.24
C ARG A 156 7.71 -3.21 9.25
N VAL A 157 6.84 -3.53 8.30
CA VAL A 157 6.25 -4.87 8.15
C VAL A 157 7.30 -5.91 7.77
N ALA A 158 8.19 -5.59 6.84
CA ALA A 158 9.28 -6.46 6.40
C ALA A 158 10.28 -6.75 7.52
N SER A 159 10.60 -5.75 8.36
CA SER A 159 11.54 -5.89 9.49
C SER A 159 10.93 -6.59 10.71
N TRP A 160 9.61 -6.61 10.83
CA TRP A 160 8.93 -7.16 12.00
C TRP A 160 9.22 -8.67 12.19
N GLN A 161 9.36 -9.08 13.45
CA GLN A 161 9.53 -10.47 13.87
C GLN A 161 8.56 -10.74 15.03
N PRO A 162 7.97 -11.94 15.13
CA PRO A 162 7.18 -12.33 16.30
C PRO A 162 8.06 -12.35 17.55
N GLU A 163 7.49 -12.01 18.71
CA GLU A 163 8.10 -12.29 20.01
C GLU A 163 8.30 -13.80 20.17
N GLN A 164 9.45 -14.19 20.72
CA GLN A 164 9.81 -15.60 20.95
C GLN A 164 9.17 -16.17 22.21
#